data_AF-A0A127B7H6-F1
#
_entry.id   AF-A0A127B7H6-F1
#
_cell.length_a   1.000
_cell.length_b   1.000
_cell.length_c   1.000
_cell.angle_alpha   90.00
_cell.angle_beta   90.00
_cell.angle_gamma   90.00
#
_symmetry.space_group_name_H-M   'P 1'
#
loop_
_entity.id
_entity.type
_entity.pdbx_description
1 polymer ?
#
loop_
_entity_poly.entity_id
_entity_poly.type
_entity_poly.pdbx_seq_one_letter_code
_entity_poly.pdbx_strand_id
1 'polypeptide(L)'
;MRVISEVPRERVRLLRILKLYTLYSLFSAILCSMLVGLYLFSEKPHKSILYLVGTFLFVTTYLMHLDFLDKLKKTRFNSYWMFFRRYSPPFGSYGFLHIIISLVLAIADVLKGGYGVLAALIAVKGLFEIVLHDEIHSLMVLSYLHFELTMSNIDLLVIVDPFSK
;
A
#
# COMPACT_ATOMS: atom_id res chain seq x y z
N MET A 1 -32.47 18.83 0.01
CA MET A 1 -32.35 17.40 0.37
C MET A 1 -31.02 17.23 1.10
N ARG A 2 -31.01 16.84 2.39
CA ARG A 2 -29.78 16.70 3.18
C ARG A 2 -29.22 15.31 2.89
N VAL A 3 -28.23 15.20 2.00
CA VAL A 3 -27.54 13.91 1.75
C VAL A 3 -26.71 13.62 2.99
N ILE A 4 -27.25 12.82 3.91
CA ILE A 4 -26.53 12.30 5.07
C ILE A 4 -25.61 11.20 4.53
N SER A 5 -24.43 11.62 4.05
CA SER A 5 -23.34 10.70 3.78
C SER A 5 -22.76 10.29 5.14
N GLU A 6 -23.24 9.18 5.70
CA GLU A 6 -22.54 8.53 6.81
C GLU A 6 -21.07 8.35 6.43
N VAL A 7 -20.16 8.62 7.37
CA VAL A 7 -18.72 8.41 7.17
C VAL A 7 -18.53 6.97 6.67
N PRO A 8 -18.03 6.78 5.44
CA PRO A 8 -18.26 5.54 4.72
C PRO A 8 -17.52 4.42 5.42
N ARG A 9 -18.16 3.25 5.58
CA ARG A 9 -17.53 2.02 6.09
C ARG A 9 -16.17 1.74 5.44
N GLU A 10 -16.01 2.18 4.19
CA GLU A 10 -14.78 2.13 3.41
C GLU A 10 -13.62 2.93 4.04
N ARG A 11 -13.85 4.09 4.67
CA ARG A 11 -12.79 4.83 5.39
C ARG A 11 -12.25 4.00 6.55
N VAL A 12 -13.13 3.33 7.29
CA VAL A 12 -12.74 2.45 8.41
C VAL A 12 -11.98 1.24 7.90
N ARG A 13 -12.40 0.69 6.75
CA ARG A 13 -11.72 -0.42 6.07
C ARG A 13 -10.30 -0.01 5.63
N LEU A 14 -10.15 1.11 4.92
CA LEU A 14 -8.84 1.64 4.50
C LEU A 14 -7.92 1.87 5.70
N LEU A 15 -8.42 2.50 6.76
CA LEU A 15 -7.63 2.72 7.99
C LEU A 15 -7.19 1.41 8.64
N ARG A 16 -8.04 0.37 8.63
CA ARG A 16 -7.69 -0.95 9.16
C ARG A 16 -6.63 -1.63 8.31
N ILE A 17 -6.77 -1.59 6.98
CA ILE A 17 -5.80 -2.16 6.04
C ILE A 17 -4.44 -1.46 6.19
N LEU A 18 -4.42 -0.13 6.25
CA LEU A 18 -3.19 0.64 6.48
C LEU A 18 -2.52 0.27 7.81
N LYS A 19 -3.27 0.12 8.90
CA LYS A 19 -2.72 -0.31 10.20
C LYS A 19 -2.12 -1.72 10.13
N LEU A 20 -2.79 -2.64 9.43
CA LEU A 20 -2.28 -4.00 9.24
C LEU A 20 -1.00 -3.98 8.40
N TYR A 21 -0.97 -3.16 7.35
CA TYR A 21 0.19 -3.06 6.48
C TYR A 21 1.40 -2.39 7.15
N THR A 22 1.18 -1.39 7.99
CA THR A 22 2.26 -0.77 8.78
C THR A 22 2.83 -1.76 9.79
N LEU A 23 1.98 -2.48 10.52
CA LEU A 23 2.42 -3.54 11.43
C LEU A 23 3.20 -4.63 10.70
N TYR A 24 2.67 -5.10 9.57
CA TYR A 24 3.32 -6.08 8.71
C TYR A 24 4.71 -5.62 8.26
N SER A 25 4.84 -4.37 7.83
CA SER A 25 6.12 -3.80 7.39
C SER A 25 7.13 -3.73 8.53
N LEU A 26 6.69 -3.36 9.74
CA LEU A 26 7.54 -3.35 10.92
C LEU A 26 8.05 -4.75 11.28
N PHE A 27 7.16 -5.75 11.32
CA PHE A 27 7.56 -7.12 11.61
C PHE A 27 8.50 -7.68 10.54
N SER A 28 8.23 -7.38 9.26
CA SER A 28 9.09 -7.78 8.14
C SER A 28 10.48 -7.15 8.23
N ALA A 29 10.57 -5.87 8.61
CA ALA A 29 11.85 -5.20 8.83
C ALA A 29 12.66 -5.85 9.97
N ILE A 30 12.01 -6.16 11.09
CA ILE A 30 12.66 -6.84 12.23
C ILE A 30 13.17 -8.22 11.79
N LEU A 31 12.33 -9.00 11.09
CA LEU A 31 12.69 -10.32 10.61
C LEU A 31 13.87 -10.27 9.62
N CYS A 32 13.84 -9.35 8.66
CA CYS A 32 14.96 -9.15 7.73
C CYS A 32 16.24 -8.74 8.49
N SER A 33 16.15 -7.84 9.47
CA SER A 33 17.30 -7.43 10.27
C SER A 33 17.91 -8.58 11.08
N MET A 34 17.08 -9.47 11.62
CA MET A 34 17.57 -10.69 12.28
C MET A 34 18.31 -11.61 11.30
N LEU A 35 17.78 -11.78 10.09
CA LEU A 35 18.41 -12.59 9.04
C LEU A 35 19.72 -11.97 8.54
N VAL A 36 19.84 -10.63 8.48
CA VAL A 36 21.12 -9.96 8.21
C VAL A 36 22.17 -10.42 9.22
N GLY A 37 21.86 -10.37 10.53
CA GLY A 37 22.76 -10.81 11.58
C GLY A 37 23.18 -12.27 11.39
N LEU A 38 22.20 -13.16 11.21
CA LEU A 38 22.44 -14.61 11.03
C LEU A 38 23.34 -14.92 9.82
N TYR A 39 23.10 -14.28 8.66
CA TYR A 39 23.90 -14.52 7.46
C TYR A 39 25.28 -13.86 7.53
N LEU A 40 25.44 -12.80 8.31
CA LEU A 40 26.73 -12.15 8.56
C LEU A 40 27.63 -13.05 9.41
N PHE A 41 27.09 -13.70 10.45
CA PHE A 41 27.80 -14.72 11.22
C PHE A 41 28.11 -15.99 10.43
N SER A 42 27.30 -16.30 9.42
CA SER A 42 27.48 -17.49 8.55
C SER A 42 28.39 -17.24 7.34
N GLU A 43 29.12 -16.12 7.31
CA GLU A 43 30.05 -15.73 6.24
C GLU A 43 29.45 -15.73 4.82
N LYS A 44 28.14 -15.41 4.68
CA LYS A 44 27.44 -15.32 3.39
C LYS A 44 27.07 -13.86 3.05
N PRO A 45 28.06 -13.01 2.70
CA PRO A 45 27.86 -11.56 2.62
C PRO A 45 26.82 -11.15 1.57
N HIS A 46 26.75 -11.88 0.45
CA HIS A 46 25.77 -11.65 -0.61
C HIS A 46 24.31 -11.79 -0.13
N LYS A 47 24.04 -12.70 0.82
CA LYS A 47 22.69 -12.86 1.40
C LYS A 47 22.42 -11.76 2.41
N SER A 48 23.40 -11.43 3.26
CA SER A 48 23.27 -10.35 4.24
C SER A 48 22.95 -9.02 3.60
N ILE A 49 23.61 -8.66 2.49
CA ILE A 49 23.34 -7.42 1.76
C ILE A 49 21.90 -7.39 1.25
N LEU A 50 21.39 -8.50 0.73
CA LEU A 50 20.06 -8.57 0.16
C LEU A 50 18.97 -8.48 1.24
N TYR A 51 19.16 -9.13 2.40
CA TYR A 51 18.28 -8.92 3.56
C TYR A 51 18.39 -7.52 4.15
N LEU A 52 19.56 -6.87 4.07
CA LEU A 52 19.75 -5.48 4.50
C LEU A 52 18.97 -4.52 3.62
N VAL A 53 19.01 -4.71 2.29
CA VAL A 53 18.15 -3.98 1.35
C VAL A 53 16.67 -4.22 1.66
N GLY A 54 16.30 -5.46 1.95
CA GLY A 54 14.95 -5.81 2.43
C GLY A 54 14.54 -5.03 3.67
N THR A 55 15.41 -4.97 4.69
CA THR A 55 15.18 -4.19 5.91
C THR A 55 14.91 -2.72 5.59
N PHE A 56 15.76 -2.07 4.78
CA PHE A 56 15.54 -0.68 4.41
C PHE A 56 14.23 -0.48 3.63
N LEU A 57 13.88 -1.40 2.73
CA LEU A 57 12.63 -1.36 1.98
C LEU A 57 11.41 -1.45 2.91
N PHE A 58 11.43 -2.33 3.90
CA PHE A 58 10.32 -2.46 4.85
C PHE A 58 10.25 -1.31 5.85
N VAL A 59 11.39 -0.79 6.33
CA VAL A 59 11.43 0.38 7.21
C VAL A 59 10.89 1.62 6.51
N THR A 60 11.33 1.87 5.28
CA THR A 60 10.85 3.02 4.48
C THR A 60 9.35 2.89 4.20
N THR A 61 8.88 1.69 3.85
CA THR A 61 7.44 1.41 3.69
C THR A 61 6.67 1.69 4.98
N TYR A 62 7.17 1.24 6.14
CA TYR A 62 6.55 1.48 7.44
C TYR A 62 6.40 2.98 7.74
N LEU A 63 7.50 3.74 7.64
CA LEU A 63 7.50 5.18 7.93
C LEU A 63 6.56 5.95 7.01
N MET A 64 6.57 5.62 5.72
CA MET A 64 5.72 6.25 4.71
C MET A 64 4.23 6.00 4.98
N HIS A 65 3.85 4.76 5.30
CA HIS A 65 2.45 4.43 5.58
C HIS A 65 1.97 4.95 6.94
N LEU A 66 2.87 5.09 7.91
CA LEU A 66 2.58 5.73 9.20
C LEU A 66 2.21 7.20 9.01
N ASP A 67 3.04 7.95 8.27
CA ASP A 67 2.78 9.37 7.95
C ASP A 67 1.49 9.54 7.13
N PHE A 68 1.29 8.66 6.14
CA PHE A 68 0.05 8.66 5.34
C PHE A 68 -1.19 8.43 6.21
N LEU A 69 -1.14 7.45 7.12
CA LEU A 69 -2.22 7.13 8.03
C LEU A 69 -2.56 8.30 8.96
N ASP A 70 -1.56 9.02 9.47
CA ASP A 70 -1.78 10.17 10.34
C ASP A 70 -2.34 11.38 9.58
N LYS A 71 -1.88 11.62 8.35
CA LYS A 71 -2.48 12.63 7.47
C LYS A 71 -3.92 12.27 7.10
N LEU A 72 -4.20 11.03 6.72
CA LEU A 72 -5.53 10.55 6.34
C LEU A 72 -6.57 10.72 7.45
N LYS A 73 -6.19 10.50 8.72
CA LYS A 73 -7.07 10.74 9.88
C LYS A 73 -7.48 12.20 10.01
N LYS A 74 -6.56 13.13 9.73
CA LYS A 74 -6.76 14.59 9.86
C LYS A 74 -7.49 15.19 8.65
N THR A 75 -7.36 14.59 7.48
CA THR A 75 -8.00 15.09 6.25
C THR A 75 -9.52 14.85 6.30
N ARG A 76 -10.30 15.83 5.83
CA ARG A 76 -11.75 15.73 5.65
C ARG A 76 -12.08 14.90 4.41
N PHE A 77 -13.17 14.13 4.45
CA PHE A 77 -13.55 13.23 3.36
C PHE A 77 -13.66 13.94 2.00
N ASN A 78 -14.29 15.12 1.92
CA ASN A 78 -14.45 15.88 0.66
C ASN A 78 -13.11 16.28 0.01
N SER A 79 -12.00 16.25 0.75
CA SER A 79 -10.67 16.58 0.25
C SER A 79 -9.84 15.33 -0.08
N TYR A 80 -10.39 14.12 0.09
CA TYR A 80 -9.67 12.86 -0.13
C TYR A 80 -9.23 12.72 -1.58
N TRP A 81 -10.06 13.07 -2.56
CA TRP A 81 -9.69 12.98 -3.96
C TRP A 81 -8.45 13.83 -4.30
N MET A 82 -8.41 15.06 -3.81
CA MET A 82 -7.26 15.95 -4.03
C MET A 82 -6.05 15.48 -3.22
N PHE A 83 -6.27 14.97 -2.00
CA PHE A 83 -5.23 14.39 -1.16
C PHE A 83 -4.58 13.18 -1.84
N PHE A 84 -5.36 12.20 -2.29
CA PHE A 84 -4.86 11.00 -2.96
C PHE A 84 -4.15 11.31 -4.28
N ARG A 85 -4.64 12.27 -5.08
CA ARG A 85 -3.96 12.70 -6.31
C ARG A 85 -2.62 13.40 -6.06
N ARG A 86 -2.49 14.13 -4.94
CA ARG A 86 -1.27 14.88 -4.60
C ARG A 86 -0.28 14.08 -3.77
N TYR A 87 -0.70 12.97 -3.18
CA TYR A 87 0.17 12.18 -2.34
C TYR A 87 1.13 11.35 -3.21
N SER A 88 2.43 11.52 -2.94
CA SER A 88 3.51 10.74 -3.54
C SER A 88 4.25 9.97 -2.45
N PRO A 89 4.63 8.70 -2.66
CA PRO A 89 4.43 7.89 -3.88
C PRO A 89 2.96 7.57 -4.18
N PRO A 90 2.60 7.22 -5.43
CA PRO A 90 1.28 6.68 -5.75
C PRO A 90 1.09 5.34 -5.04
N PHE A 91 0.42 5.38 -3.89
CA PHE A 91 0.15 4.20 -3.05
C PHE A 91 -0.57 3.12 -3.86
N GLY A 92 -0.10 1.89 -3.73
CA GLY A 92 -0.69 0.71 -4.34
C GLY A 92 -0.33 0.44 -5.81
N SER A 93 0.20 1.42 -6.54
CA SER A 93 0.53 1.26 -7.97
C SER A 93 1.71 0.32 -8.25
N TYR A 94 2.60 0.13 -7.27
CA TYR A 94 3.78 -0.72 -7.42
C TYR A 94 3.54 -2.18 -7.02
N GLY A 95 2.30 -2.58 -6.70
CA GLY A 95 2.01 -3.93 -6.24
C GLY A 95 2.52 -5.02 -7.19
N PHE A 96 2.28 -4.84 -8.50
CA PHE A 96 2.74 -5.78 -9.53
C PHE A 96 4.28 -5.90 -9.59
N LEU A 97 5.00 -4.79 -9.42
CA LEU A 97 6.46 -4.80 -9.40
C LEU A 97 7.01 -5.61 -8.21
N HIS A 98 6.37 -5.51 -7.04
CA HIS A 98 6.74 -6.34 -5.88
C HIS A 98 6.48 -7.83 -6.15
N ILE A 99 5.36 -8.18 -6.80
CA ILE A 99 5.09 -9.58 -7.18
C ILE A 99 6.17 -10.11 -8.13
N ILE A 100 6.59 -9.33 -9.13
CA ILE A 100 7.68 -9.73 -10.04
C ILE A 100 8.98 -9.92 -9.26
N ILE A 101 9.35 -8.99 -8.39
CA ILE A 101 10.58 -9.09 -7.59
C ILE A 101 10.54 -10.34 -6.71
N SER A 102 9.39 -10.62 -6.09
CA SER A 102 9.18 -11.84 -5.31
C SER A 102 9.39 -13.10 -6.14
N LEU A 103 8.85 -13.15 -7.37
CA LEU A 103 9.03 -14.28 -8.27
C LEU A 103 10.50 -14.48 -8.64
N VAL A 104 11.23 -13.40 -8.95
CA VAL A 104 12.68 -13.45 -9.23
C VAL A 104 13.45 -14.00 -8.03
N LEU A 105 13.11 -13.55 -6.81
CA LEU A 105 13.74 -14.06 -5.59
C LEU A 105 13.39 -15.51 -5.30
N ALA A 106 12.16 -15.94 -5.60
CA ALA A 106 11.75 -17.34 -5.46
C ALA A 106 12.51 -18.25 -6.43
N ILE A 107 12.71 -17.82 -7.68
CA ILE A 107 13.55 -18.55 -8.64
C ILE A 107 15.01 -18.60 -8.15
N ALA A 108 15.54 -17.49 -7.63
CA ALA A 108 16.87 -17.45 -7.04
C ALA A 108 17.01 -18.37 -5.81
N ASP A 109 15.94 -18.53 -5.02
CA ASP A 109 15.88 -19.46 -3.90
C ASP A 109 15.99 -20.91 -4.35
N VAL A 110 15.30 -21.31 -5.41
CA VAL A 110 15.41 -22.67 -5.97
C VAL A 110 16.84 -22.98 -6.42
N LEU A 111 17.56 -21.98 -6.93
CA LEU A 111 18.93 -22.14 -7.44
C LEU A 111 20.01 -22.14 -6.35
N LYS A 112 19.92 -21.24 -5.36
CA LYS A 112 21.01 -20.96 -4.40
C LYS A 112 20.58 -20.99 -2.93
N GLY A 113 19.27 -21.11 -2.66
CA GLY A 113 18.65 -21.16 -1.34
C GLY A 113 18.80 -19.90 -0.49
N GLY A 114 17.94 -19.74 0.52
CA GLY A 114 18.03 -18.68 1.52
C GLY A 114 17.45 -17.33 1.09
N TYR A 115 16.74 -17.24 -0.03
CA TYR A 115 15.98 -16.07 -0.49
C TYR A 115 14.47 -16.21 -0.26
N GLY A 116 13.99 -17.42 0.04
CA GLY A 116 12.56 -17.74 0.11
C GLY A 116 11.80 -16.90 1.13
N VAL A 117 12.41 -16.60 2.28
CA VAL A 117 11.78 -15.73 3.29
C VAL A 117 11.55 -14.33 2.73
N LEU A 118 12.59 -13.70 2.15
CA LEU A 118 12.43 -12.37 1.56
C LEU A 118 11.43 -12.39 0.39
N ALA A 119 11.46 -13.43 -0.44
CA ALA A 119 10.51 -13.60 -1.54
C ALA A 119 9.06 -13.60 -1.03
N ALA A 120 8.76 -14.41 -0.01
CA ALA A 120 7.44 -14.47 0.61
C ALA A 120 7.02 -13.12 1.20
N LEU A 121 7.93 -12.43 1.89
CA LEU A 121 7.62 -11.13 2.48
C LEU A 121 7.31 -10.07 1.40
N ILE A 122 8.05 -10.08 0.30
CA ILE A 122 7.82 -9.14 -0.80
C ILE A 122 6.52 -9.48 -1.55
N ALA A 123 6.16 -10.76 -1.71
CA ALA A 123 4.88 -11.15 -2.30
C ALA A 123 3.70 -10.59 -1.49
N VAL A 124 3.70 -10.80 -0.18
CA VAL A 124 2.65 -10.29 0.71
C VAL A 124 2.61 -8.76 0.70
N LYS A 125 3.78 -8.09 0.65
CA LYS A 125 3.85 -6.64 0.44
C LYS A 125 3.16 -6.22 -0.85
N GLY A 126 3.41 -6.92 -1.95
CA GLY A 126 2.76 -6.68 -3.24
C GLY A 126 1.24 -6.82 -3.18
N LEU A 127 0.73 -7.84 -2.48
CA LEU A 127 -0.71 -8.02 -2.27
C LEU A 127 -1.34 -6.85 -1.47
N PHE A 128 -0.66 -6.38 -0.42
CA PHE A 128 -1.12 -5.21 0.33
C PHE A 128 -1.21 -3.96 -0.55
N GLU A 129 -0.21 -3.72 -1.40
CA GLU A 129 -0.22 -2.58 -2.33
C GLU A 129 -1.41 -2.67 -3.29
N ILE A 130 -1.68 -3.85 -3.88
CA ILE A 130 -2.83 -4.03 -4.79
C ILE A 130 -4.14 -3.72 -4.06
N VAL A 131 -4.36 -4.30 -2.88
CA VAL A 131 -5.58 -4.06 -2.11
C VAL A 131 -5.72 -2.59 -1.69
N LEU A 132 -4.61 -1.94 -1.32
CA LEU A 132 -4.60 -0.51 -0.99
C LEU A 132 -4.92 0.36 -2.20
N HIS A 133 -4.44 0.00 -3.38
CA HIS A 133 -4.73 0.71 -4.62
C HIS A 133 -6.23 0.77 -4.87
N ASP A 134 -6.90 -0.37 -4.81
CA ASP A 134 -8.33 -0.49 -5.09
C ASP A 134 -9.18 0.31 -4.08
N GLU A 135 -8.83 0.24 -2.79
CA GLU A 135 -9.51 0.98 -1.73
C GLU A 135 -9.30 2.50 -1.85
N ILE A 136 -8.07 2.93 -2.14
CA ILE A 136 -7.76 4.36 -2.35
C ILE A 136 -8.49 4.89 -3.58
N HIS A 137 -8.50 4.14 -4.68
CA HIS A 137 -9.19 4.53 -5.91
C HIS A 137 -10.70 4.64 -5.68
N SER A 138 -11.30 3.66 -4.99
CA SER A 138 -12.73 3.67 -4.66
C SER A 138 -13.11 4.89 -3.79
N LEU A 139 -12.34 5.15 -2.72
CA LEU A 139 -12.56 6.31 -1.85
C LEU A 139 -12.28 7.65 -2.56
N MET A 140 -11.32 7.68 -3.49
CA MET A 140 -11.05 8.85 -4.33
C MET A 140 -12.29 9.20 -5.16
N VAL A 141 -12.84 8.23 -5.89
CA VAL A 141 -14.05 8.43 -6.72
C VAL A 141 -15.24 8.85 -5.85
N LEU A 142 -15.50 8.15 -4.75
CA LEU A 142 -16.60 8.49 -3.84
C LEU A 142 -16.47 9.89 -3.24
N SER A 143 -15.25 10.27 -2.81
CA SER A 143 -15.03 11.60 -2.25
C SER A 143 -15.16 12.72 -3.27
N TYR A 144 -14.82 12.45 -4.53
CA TYR A 144 -15.04 13.38 -5.64
C TYR A 144 -16.54 13.56 -5.93
N LEU A 145 -17.29 12.45 -6.05
CA LEU A 145 -18.74 12.48 -6.23
C LEU A 145 -19.44 13.25 -5.09
N HIS A 146 -19.04 12.99 -3.84
CA HIS A 146 -19.61 13.67 -2.70
C HIS A 146 -19.28 15.18 -2.68
N PHE A 147 -18.06 15.56 -3.11
CA PHE A 147 -17.68 16.95 -3.26
C PHE A 147 -18.55 17.69 -4.30
N GLU A 148 -18.71 17.12 -5.49
CA GLU A 148 -19.54 17.71 -6.57
C GLU A 148 -21.02 17.84 -6.16
N LEU A 149 -21.58 16.80 -5.51
CA LEU A 149 -22.95 16.83 -4.99
C LEU A 149 -23.16 17.90 -3.91
N THR A 150 -22.16 18.14 -3.07
CA THR A 150 -22.24 19.17 -2.01
C THR A 150 -22.09 20.58 -2.57
N MET A 151 -21.37 20.74 -3.68
CA MET A 151 -21.13 22.02 -4.35
C MET A 151 -22.22 22.37 -5.39
N SER A 152 -23.23 21.53 -5.57
CA SER A 152 -24.34 21.72 -6.53
C SER A 152 -23.92 21.85 -8.00
N ASN A 153 -22.73 21.34 -8.37
CA ASN A 153 -22.23 21.29 -9.76
C ASN A 153 -22.71 20.01 -10.49
N ILE A 154 -23.97 19.65 -10.30
CA ILE A 154 -24.54 18.37 -10.79
C ILE A 154 -24.55 18.32 -12.33
N ASP A 155 -24.62 19.48 -13.00
CA ASP A 155 -24.67 19.59 -14.46
C ASP A 155 -23.36 19.14 -15.16
N LEU A 156 -22.25 18.97 -14.43
CA LEU A 156 -20.97 18.50 -14.97
C LEU A 156 -20.72 16.99 -14.75
N LEU A 157 -21.63 16.32 -14.02
CA LEU A 157 -21.54 14.89 -13.75
C LEU A 157 -22.09 14.08 -14.93
N VAL A 158 -21.22 13.79 -15.91
CA VAL A 158 -21.52 12.80 -16.95
C VAL A 158 -21.39 11.42 -16.34
N ILE A 159 -22.50 10.85 -15.86
CA ILE A 159 -22.59 9.44 -15.52
C ILE A 159 -22.63 8.68 -16.85
N VAL A 160 -21.47 8.18 -17.28
CA VAL A 160 -21.39 7.30 -18.45
C VAL A 160 -22.02 5.98 -18.04
N ASP A 161 -23.19 5.67 -18.61
CA ASP A 161 -23.86 4.38 -18.42
C ASP A 161 -22.96 3.26 -18.99
N PRO A 162 -22.45 2.34 -18.14
CA PRO A 162 -21.58 1.25 -18.58
C PRO A 162 -22.30 0.23 -19.48
N PHE A 163 -23.62 0.30 -19.60
CA PHE A 163 -24.44 -0.53 -20.49
C PHE A 163 -24.89 0.20 -21.76
N SER A 164 -24.48 1.46 -21.96
CA SER A 164 -24.73 2.20 -23.20
C SER A 164 -23.74 1.81 -24.31
N LYS A 165 -23.80 0.55 -24.75
CA LYS A 165 -23.33 0.11 -26.06
C LYS A 165 -24.34 -0.84 -26.67
#